data_AF-A0A7K0WQ78-F1
#
_entry.id   AF-A0A7K0WQ78-F1
#
_cell.length_a   1.000
_cell.length_b   1.000
_cell.length_c   1.000
_cell.angle_alpha   90.00
_cell.angle_beta   90.00
_cell.angle_gamma   90.00
#
_symmetry.space_group_name_H-M   'P 1'
#
loop_
_entity.id
_entity.type
_entity.pdbx_description
1 polymer ?
#
loop_
_entity_poly.entity_id
_entity_poly.type
_entity_poly.pdbx_seq_one_letter_code
_entity_poly.pdbx_strand_id
1 'polypeptide(L)'
;MHSTPTRQAEYMPTYPDEEVVAALDAYVDLRNRIAAGQATWTDLAELFTDDAVYIDPAWGRLQGKENLLEFLDESMRGLEGWEFPIEFTAISGNTVVIKWTQQLPVPRADGTRYEQSGISTLVYAGDGKFSYEEDMLNMAHVIEDLTASGWRPGEGFVPPPKNPDRNFSRP
;
A
#
# COMPACT_ATOMS: atom_id res chain seq x y z
N MET A 1 7.60 -37.47 14.13
CA MET A 1 8.21 -36.13 14.18
C MET A 1 8.84 -35.87 12.82
N HIS A 2 8.15 -35.14 11.94
CA HIS A 2 8.72 -34.74 10.65
C HIS A 2 9.22 -33.30 10.80
N SER A 3 10.53 -33.14 10.92
CA SER A 3 11.15 -31.81 10.83
C SER A 3 11.09 -31.36 9.38
N THR A 4 10.26 -30.37 9.10
CA THR A 4 10.27 -29.65 7.83
C THR A 4 11.62 -28.95 7.69
N PRO A 5 12.30 -29.01 6.53
CA PRO A 5 13.51 -28.25 6.32
C PRO A 5 13.16 -26.76 6.38
N THR A 6 13.77 -26.02 7.30
CA THR A 6 13.80 -24.56 7.24
C THR A 6 14.41 -24.19 5.89
N ARG A 7 13.60 -23.64 4.97
CA ARG A 7 14.09 -23.01 3.76
C ARG A 7 15.16 -22.01 4.22
N GLN A 8 16.42 -22.28 3.91
CA GLN A 8 17.47 -21.29 4.17
C GLN A 8 17.06 -20.05 3.37
N ALA A 9 16.68 -18.99 4.08
CA ALA A 9 16.56 -17.69 3.47
C ALA A 9 17.94 -17.41 2.87
N GLU A 10 18.01 -17.29 1.54
CA GLU A 10 19.21 -16.78 0.89
C GLU A 10 19.57 -15.47 1.61
N TYR A 11 20.84 -15.35 2.00
CA TYR A 11 21.33 -14.21 2.75
C TYR A 11 21.30 -12.99 1.82
N MET A 12 20.14 -12.33 1.74
CA MET A 12 20.04 -11.01 1.13
C MET A 12 20.88 -10.07 2.00
N PRO A 13 21.90 -9.39 1.43
CA PRO A 13 22.62 -8.39 2.19
C PRO A 13 21.62 -7.38 2.75
N THR A 14 21.66 -7.20 4.07
CA THR A 14 20.86 -6.19 4.76
C THR A 14 21.55 -4.84 4.61
N TYR A 15 20.78 -3.81 4.26
CA TYR A 15 21.25 -2.43 4.29
C TYR A 15 21.43 -1.96 5.74
N PRO A 16 22.21 -0.89 5.98
CA PRO A 16 22.31 -0.30 7.31
C PRO A 16 20.94 0.09 7.85
N ASP A 17 20.67 -0.18 9.13
CA ASP A 17 19.36 0.08 9.74
C ASP A 17 18.96 1.57 9.60
N GLU A 18 19.94 2.49 9.68
CA GLU A 18 19.73 3.92 9.50
C GLU A 18 19.18 4.29 8.10
N GLU A 19 19.56 3.55 7.06
CA GLU A 19 19.07 3.78 5.70
C GLU A 19 17.61 3.33 5.56
N VAL A 20 17.27 2.17 6.16
CA VAL A 20 15.90 1.64 6.14
C VAL A 20 14.97 2.53 6.97
N VAL A 21 15.43 3.00 8.14
CA VAL A 21 14.71 3.96 8.98
C VAL A 21 14.46 5.27 8.22
N ALA A 22 15.49 5.84 7.58
CA ALA A 22 15.34 7.08 6.83
C ALA A 22 14.36 6.94 5.65
N ALA A 23 14.35 5.79 4.97
CA ALA A 23 13.39 5.51 3.90
C ALA A 23 11.96 5.37 4.41
N LEU A 24 11.77 4.70 5.55
CA LEU A 24 10.47 4.62 6.22
C LEU A 24 9.98 6.00 6.67
N ASP A 25 10.83 6.81 7.28
CA ASP A 25 10.48 8.17 7.71
C ASP A 25 10.06 9.03 6.52
N ALA A 26 10.78 8.96 5.40
CA ALA A 26 10.41 9.64 4.16
C ALA A 26 9.05 9.17 3.60
N TYR A 27 8.76 7.87 3.68
CA TYR A 27 7.48 7.30 3.27
C TYR A 27 6.33 7.81 4.15
N VAL A 28 6.49 7.75 5.47
CA VAL A 28 5.49 8.22 6.44
C VAL A 28 5.25 9.72 6.29
N ASP A 29 6.30 10.52 6.16
CA ASP A 29 6.20 11.96 5.95
C ASP A 29 5.45 12.28 4.66
N LEU A 30 5.72 11.56 3.56
CA LEU A 30 4.99 11.74 2.32
C LEU A 30 3.51 11.36 2.45
N ARG A 31 3.19 10.23 3.10
CA ARG A 31 1.79 9.85 3.41
C ARG A 31 1.07 10.91 4.23
N ASN A 32 1.75 11.53 5.20
CA ASN A 32 1.21 12.63 5.99
C ASN A 32 0.95 13.88 5.15
N ARG A 33 1.87 14.24 4.24
CA ARG A 33 1.67 15.35 3.30
C ARG A 33 0.52 15.09 2.33
N ILE A 34 0.35 13.86 1.84
CA ILE A 34 -0.78 13.46 1.00
C ILE A 34 -2.10 13.65 1.77
N ALA A 35 -2.18 13.14 3.01
CA ALA A 35 -3.35 13.32 3.87
C ALA A 35 -3.67 14.80 4.15
N ALA A 36 -2.65 15.65 4.22
CA ALA A 36 -2.79 17.10 4.39
C ALA A 36 -3.10 17.86 3.08
N GLY A 37 -3.18 17.19 1.93
CA GLY A 37 -3.39 17.82 0.62
C GLY A 37 -2.20 18.62 0.11
N GLN A 38 -0.99 18.33 0.61
CA GLN A 38 0.28 19.00 0.27
C GLN A 38 1.14 18.20 -0.72
N ALA A 39 0.69 17.01 -1.09
CA ALA A 39 1.31 16.08 -2.02
C ALA A 39 0.23 15.21 -2.67
N THR A 40 0.61 14.47 -3.70
CA THR A 40 -0.26 13.58 -4.47
C THR A 40 0.19 12.13 -4.31
N TRP A 41 -0.73 11.18 -4.53
CA TRP A 41 -0.39 9.75 -4.47
C TRP A 41 0.70 9.36 -5.47
N THR A 42 0.75 10.00 -6.64
CA THR A 42 1.82 9.78 -7.63
C THR A 42 3.21 10.13 -7.12
N ASP A 43 3.33 11.02 -6.11
CA ASP A 43 4.64 11.34 -5.51
C ASP A 43 5.27 10.13 -4.81
N LEU A 44 4.47 9.13 -4.38
CA LEU A 44 4.99 7.90 -3.77
C LEU A 44 5.91 7.14 -4.73
N ALA A 45 5.68 7.21 -6.04
CA ALA A 45 6.50 6.51 -7.04
C ALA A 45 7.98 6.91 -6.99
N GLU A 46 8.33 8.08 -6.44
CA GLU A 46 9.72 8.50 -6.26
C GLU A 46 10.46 7.72 -5.18
N LEU A 47 9.72 7.10 -4.25
CA LEU A 47 10.28 6.23 -3.20
C LEU A 47 10.52 4.80 -3.68
N PHE A 48 10.32 4.51 -4.97
CA PHE A 48 10.50 3.18 -5.53
C PHE A 48 11.63 3.12 -6.56
N THR A 49 12.20 1.92 -6.73
CA THR A 49 13.11 1.61 -7.83
C THR A 49 12.37 1.59 -9.17
N ASP A 50 13.09 1.79 -10.27
CA ASP A 50 12.46 1.90 -11.60
C ASP A 50 11.77 0.59 -12.04
N ASP A 51 12.20 -0.54 -11.48
CA ASP A 51 11.69 -1.90 -11.71
C ASP A 51 10.81 -2.43 -10.57
N ALA A 52 10.40 -1.57 -9.63
CA ALA A 52 9.68 -1.97 -8.43
C ALA A 52 8.39 -2.74 -8.72
N VAL A 53 8.03 -3.61 -7.79
CA VAL A 53 6.80 -4.40 -7.81
C VAL A 53 5.84 -3.87 -6.76
N TYR A 54 4.62 -3.55 -7.16
CA TYR A 54 3.57 -3.11 -6.25
C TYR A 54 2.37 -4.04 -6.35
N ILE A 55 1.84 -4.51 -5.22
CA ILE A 55 0.66 -5.37 -5.17
C ILE A 55 -0.48 -4.61 -4.49
N ASP A 56 -1.53 -4.30 -5.23
CA ASP A 56 -2.76 -3.75 -4.69
C ASP A 56 -3.83 -4.85 -4.54
N PRO A 57 -4.63 -4.84 -3.46
CA PRO A 57 -5.63 -5.88 -3.21
C PRO A 57 -6.79 -5.87 -4.21
N ALA A 58 -7.06 -4.78 -4.92
CA ALA A 58 -8.05 -4.70 -5.98
C ALA A 58 -7.43 -4.81 -7.39
N TRP A 59 -6.36 -4.08 -7.66
CA TRP A 59 -5.69 -3.96 -8.96
C TRP A 59 -4.67 -5.05 -9.26
N GLY A 60 -4.17 -5.75 -8.23
CA GLY A 60 -3.19 -6.81 -8.39
C GLY A 60 -1.77 -6.31 -8.57
N ARG A 61 -0.95 -7.10 -9.27
CA ARG A 61 0.47 -6.85 -9.47
C ARG A 61 0.70 -5.79 -10.55
N LEU A 62 1.52 -4.81 -10.18
CA LEU A 62 2.07 -3.76 -11.03
C LEU A 62 3.59 -3.89 -10.99
N GLN A 63 4.26 -3.69 -12.12
CA GLN A 63 5.71 -3.81 -12.20
C GLN A 63 6.30 -2.70 -13.06
N GLY A 64 7.30 -2.01 -12.53
CA GLY A 64 7.95 -0.87 -13.14
C GLY A 64 7.29 0.46 -12.81
N LYS A 65 8.12 1.52 -12.73
CA LYS A 65 7.71 2.85 -12.27
C LYS A 65 6.62 3.50 -13.13
N GLU A 66 6.61 3.25 -14.43
CA GLU A 66 5.56 3.76 -15.34
C GLU A 66 4.18 3.20 -14.97
N ASN A 67 4.07 1.88 -14.79
CA ASN A 67 2.81 1.23 -14.39
C ASN A 67 2.38 1.64 -12.97
N LEU A 68 3.35 1.83 -12.07
CA LEU A 68 3.08 2.32 -10.72
C LEU A 68 2.51 3.74 -10.72
N LEU A 69 3.08 4.64 -11.54
CA LEU A 69 2.58 6.01 -11.69
C LEU A 69 1.15 6.05 -12.24
N GLU A 70 0.86 5.26 -13.28
CA GLU A 70 -0.48 5.14 -13.85
C GLU A 70 -1.48 4.66 -12.79
N PHE A 71 -1.14 3.61 -12.05
CA PHE A 71 -1.98 3.10 -10.96
C PHE A 71 -2.22 4.12 -9.83
N LEU A 72 -1.17 4.77 -9.33
CA LEU A 72 -1.28 5.71 -8.19
C LEU A 72 -2.15 6.93 -8.53
N ASP A 73 -2.21 7.31 -9.80
CA ASP A 73 -3.16 8.32 -10.30
C ASP A 73 -4.56 7.71 -10.44
N GLU A 74 -4.72 6.68 -11.25
CA GLU A 74 -6.04 6.15 -11.63
C GLU A 74 -6.84 5.57 -10.45
N SER A 75 -6.17 4.87 -9.53
CA SER A 75 -6.81 4.24 -8.37
C SER A 75 -7.43 5.24 -7.40
N MET A 76 -6.97 6.49 -7.40
CA MET A 76 -7.41 7.53 -6.47
C MET A 76 -8.47 8.46 -7.05
N ARG A 77 -8.67 8.47 -8.37
CA ARG A 77 -9.71 9.27 -9.03
C ARG A 77 -11.10 8.84 -8.56
N GLY A 78 -11.94 9.78 -8.15
CA GLY A 78 -13.28 9.48 -7.67
C GLY A 78 -13.32 8.88 -6.25
N LEU A 79 -12.20 8.85 -5.52
CA LEU A 79 -12.10 8.46 -4.11
C LEU A 79 -11.96 9.68 -3.18
N GLU A 80 -12.57 10.82 -3.53
CA GLU A 80 -12.44 12.03 -2.73
C GLU A 80 -12.94 11.83 -1.30
N GLY A 81 -12.15 12.30 -0.33
CA GLY A 81 -12.46 12.21 1.10
C GLY A 81 -12.19 10.85 1.76
N TRP A 82 -11.68 9.87 1.02
CA TRP A 82 -11.13 8.66 1.65
C TRP A 82 -9.85 9.00 2.41
N GLU A 83 -9.67 8.37 3.57
CA GLU A 83 -8.51 8.56 4.42
C GLU A 83 -7.81 7.22 4.69
N PHE A 84 -6.48 7.26 4.80
CA PHE A 84 -5.62 6.09 4.96
C PHE A 84 -4.59 6.24 6.09
N PRO A 85 -5.01 6.53 7.34
CA PRO A 85 -4.10 6.85 8.43
C PRO A 85 -3.20 5.66 8.80
N ILE A 86 -1.95 5.96 9.12
CA ILE A 86 -0.96 4.99 9.61
C ILE A 86 -1.12 4.84 11.12
N GLU A 87 -1.23 3.60 11.60
CA GLU A 87 -1.35 3.26 13.02
C GLU A 87 -0.01 2.87 13.64
N PHE A 88 0.80 2.13 12.89
CA PHE A 88 2.01 1.48 13.40
C PHE A 88 2.97 1.16 12.27
N THR A 89 4.27 1.18 12.58
CA THR A 89 5.32 0.74 11.66
C THR A 89 6.30 -0.19 12.38
N ALA A 90 6.91 -1.11 11.63
CA ALA A 90 7.99 -1.97 12.11
C ALA A 90 9.03 -2.20 11.02
N ILE A 91 10.26 -2.46 11.44
CA ILE A 91 11.39 -2.80 10.55
C ILE A 91 11.99 -4.14 11.00
N SER A 92 12.35 -4.98 10.04
CA SER A 92 13.15 -6.19 10.24
C SER A 92 14.10 -6.39 9.06
N GLY A 93 15.37 -6.05 9.25
CA GLY A 93 16.34 -5.93 8.15
C GLY A 93 15.81 -4.98 7.07
N ASN A 94 15.77 -5.43 5.82
CA ASN A 94 15.26 -4.62 4.71
C ASN A 94 13.72 -4.61 4.64
N THR A 95 13.01 -5.38 5.46
CA THR A 95 11.54 -5.44 5.41
C THR A 95 10.93 -4.39 6.32
N VAL A 96 9.99 -3.62 5.78
CA VAL A 96 9.17 -2.66 6.51
C VAL A 96 7.73 -3.17 6.53
N VAL A 97 7.07 -3.02 7.67
CA VAL A 97 5.64 -3.30 7.82
C VAL A 97 4.95 -2.02 8.25
N ILE A 98 3.88 -1.64 7.56
CA ILE A 98 3.07 -0.46 7.87
C ILE A 98 1.64 -0.92 8.12
N LYS A 99 1.15 -0.68 9.33
CA LYS A 99 -0.25 -0.87 9.70
C LYS A 99 -1.03 0.42 9.43
N TRP A 100 -2.16 0.30 8.75
CA TRP A 100 -3.00 1.44 8.42
C TRP A 100 -4.49 1.04 8.40
N THR A 101 -5.38 2.02 8.34
CA THR A 101 -6.80 1.78 8.11
C THR A 101 -7.30 2.48 6.87
N GLN A 102 -8.30 1.90 6.22
CA GLN A 102 -9.03 2.50 5.11
C GLN A 102 -10.34 3.07 5.67
N GLN A 103 -10.60 4.35 5.47
CA GLN A 103 -11.78 5.01 6.01
C GLN A 103 -12.62 5.66 4.92
N LEU A 104 -13.92 5.36 4.89
CA LEU A 104 -14.86 5.99 3.96
C LEU A 104 -15.21 7.42 4.42
N PRO A 105 -15.48 8.34 3.47
CA PRO A 105 -15.88 9.72 3.80
C PRO A 105 -17.28 9.82 4.42
N VAL A 106 -18.11 8.80 4.25
CA VAL A 106 -19.49 8.79 4.76
C VAL A 106 -19.56 8.13 6.14
N PRO A 107 -20.17 8.80 7.15
CA PRO A 107 -20.33 8.20 8.47
C PRO A 107 -21.45 7.15 8.48
N ARG A 108 -21.39 6.26 9.45
CA ARG A 108 -22.52 5.41 9.85
C ARG A 108 -23.63 6.25 10.48
N ALA A 109 -24.82 5.65 10.60
CA ALA A 109 -25.97 6.31 11.23
C ALA A 109 -25.72 6.70 12.70
N ASP A 110 -24.83 6.00 13.39
CA ASP A 110 -24.42 6.29 14.77
C ASP A 110 -23.25 7.30 14.87
N GLY A 111 -22.78 7.83 13.73
CA GLY A 111 -21.67 8.79 13.64
C GLY A 111 -20.28 8.16 13.59
N THR A 112 -20.15 6.84 13.71
CA THR A 112 -18.85 6.15 13.56
C THR A 112 -18.42 6.07 12.09
N ARG A 113 -17.12 5.84 11.80
CA ARG A 113 -16.62 5.69 10.42
C ARG A 113 -16.66 4.24 9.96
N TYR A 114 -17.03 4.00 8.70
CA TYR A 114 -16.71 2.72 8.05
C TYR A 114 -15.20 2.62 7.90
N GLU A 115 -14.62 1.55 8.43
CA GLU A 115 -13.18 1.39 8.54
C GLU A 115 -12.77 -0.06 8.28
N GLN A 116 -11.72 -0.25 7.47
CA GLN A 116 -11.12 -1.56 7.24
C GLN A 116 -9.65 -1.55 7.62
N SER A 117 -9.20 -2.67 8.17
CA SER A 117 -7.82 -2.84 8.61
C SER A 117 -6.94 -3.23 7.41
N GLY A 118 -5.88 -2.46 7.16
CA GLY A 118 -4.89 -2.69 6.12
C GLY A 118 -3.50 -2.99 6.69
N ILE A 119 -2.64 -3.58 5.87
CA ILE A 119 -1.21 -3.72 6.14
C ILE A 119 -0.42 -3.67 4.84
N SER A 120 0.66 -2.91 4.83
CA SER A 120 1.63 -2.88 3.75
C SER A 120 2.91 -3.59 4.18
N THR A 121 3.48 -4.41 3.31
CA THR A 121 4.83 -4.97 3.47
C THR A 121 5.73 -4.45 2.37
N LEU A 122 6.79 -3.73 2.74
CA LEU A 122 7.74 -3.15 1.80
C LEU A 122 9.12 -3.81 1.93
N VAL A 123 9.89 -3.80 0.84
CA VAL A 123 11.29 -4.27 0.84
C VAL A 123 12.20 -3.14 0.37
N TYR A 124 13.07 -2.68 1.26
CA TYR A 124 14.08 -1.67 0.99
C TYR A 124 15.18 -2.21 0.08
N ALA A 125 15.62 -1.38 -0.87
CA ALA A 125 16.53 -1.75 -1.94
C ALA A 125 17.77 -0.85 -2.08
N GLY A 126 18.00 0.04 -1.10
CA GLY A 126 19.11 1.02 -1.15
C GLY A 126 18.68 2.38 -1.69
N ASP A 127 19.55 3.37 -1.59
CA ASP A 127 19.38 4.73 -2.13
C ASP A 127 18.06 5.43 -1.73
N GLY A 128 17.53 5.09 -0.56
CA GLY A 128 16.26 5.64 -0.05
C GLY A 128 15.02 5.07 -0.74
N LYS A 129 15.13 3.95 -1.46
CA LYS A 129 14.06 3.38 -2.30
C LYS A 129 13.64 1.97 -1.89
N PHE A 130 12.39 1.64 -2.20
CA PHE A 130 11.80 0.31 -2.06
C PHE A 130 11.70 -0.37 -3.43
N SER A 131 11.97 -1.68 -3.49
CA SER A 131 11.78 -2.50 -4.70
C SER A 131 10.47 -3.27 -4.70
N TYR A 132 9.78 -3.31 -3.56
CA TYR A 132 8.53 -4.05 -3.40
C TYR A 132 7.61 -3.35 -2.39
N GLU A 133 6.32 -3.29 -2.69
CA GLU A 133 5.25 -3.05 -1.73
C GLU A 133 4.08 -4.01 -1.99
N GLU A 134 3.52 -4.56 -0.93
CA GLU A 134 2.29 -5.37 -0.99
C GLU A 134 1.30 -4.86 0.03
N ASP A 135 0.16 -4.41 -0.48
CA ASP A 135 -0.97 -3.98 0.29
C ASP A 135 -1.98 -5.11 0.45
N MET A 136 -2.36 -5.34 1.70
CA MET A 136 -3.32 -6.36 2.09
C MET A 136 -4.45 -5.74 2.90
N LEU A 137 -5.66 -5.93 2.40
CA LEU A 137 -6.90 -5.64 3.10
C LEU A 137 -7.98 -6.65 2.69
N ASN A 138 -8.93 -6.90 3.58
CA ASN A 138 -10.01 -7.85 3.30
C ASN A 138 -11.05 -7.22 2.37
N MET A 139 -10.97 -7.54 1.08
CA MET A 139 -11.90 -7.03 0.07
C MET A 139 -13.36 -7.41 0.32
N ALA A 140 -13.65 -8.52 1.01
CA ALA A 140 -15.01 -8.85 1.39
C ALA A 140 -15.60 -7.80 2.33
N HIS A 141 -14.85 -7.39 3.35
CA HIS A 141 -15.28 -6.35 4.29
C HIS A 141 -15.40 -4.98 3.61
N VAL A 142 -14.51 -4.66 2.67
CA VAL A 142 -14.64 -3.42 1.87
C VAL A 142 -15.94 -3.42 1.08
N ILE A 143 -16.26 -4.51 0.38
CA ILE A 143 -17.49 -4.61 -0.42
C ILE A 143 -18.73 -4.52 0.47
N GLU A 144 -18.71 -5.14 1.64
CA GLU A 144 -19.78 -5.05 2.64
C GLU A 144 -20.00 -3.60 3.10
N ASP A 145 -18.93 -2.88 3.45
CA ASP A 145 -19.01 -1.50 3.92
C ASP A 145 -19.39 -0.52 2.80
N LEU A 146 -18.91 -0.73 1.56
CA LEU A 146 -19.36 0.02 0.38
C LEU A 146 -20.86 -0.19 0.11
N THR A 147 -21.35 -1.42 0.30
CA THR A 147 -22.77 -1.76 0.12
C THR A 147 -23.62 -1.11 1.22
N ALA A 148 -23.20 -1.23 2.47
CA ALA A 148 -23.92 -0.71 3.64
C ALA A 148 -23.96 0.83 3.68
N SER A 149 -22.85 1.47 3.29
CA SER A 149 -22.74 2.93 3.27
C SER A 149 -23.51 3.59 2.13
N GLY A 150 -23.79 2.86 1.06
CA GLY A 150 -24.36 3.42 -0.16
C GLY A 150 -23.42 4.39 -0.89
N TRP A 151 -22.14 4.45 -0.49
CA TRP A 151 -21.16 5.31 -1.12
C TRP A 151 -21.00 4.95 -2.59
N ARG A 152 -20.72 5.95 -3.42
CA ARG A 152 -20.47 5.82 -4.86
C ARG A 152 -19.24 6.63 -5.23
N PRO A 153 -18.41 6.14 -6.16
CA PRO A 153 -17.25 6.87 -6.62
C PRO A 153 -17.65 8.16 -7.35
N GLY A 154 -16.77 9.15 -7.26
CA GLY A 154 -16.87 10.42 -7.96
C GLY A 154 -16.57 10.33 -9.46
N GLU A 155 -16.48 11.49 -10.09
CA GLU A 155 -16.14 11.61 -11.51
C GLU A 155 -14.72 11.11 -11.80
N GLY A 156 -14.51 10.48 -12.96
CA GLY A 156 -13.19 10.02 -13.39
C GLY A 156 -12.72 8.71 -12.76
N PHE A 157 -13.56 8.06 -11.94
CA PHE A 157 -13.25 6.77 -11.35
C PHE A 157 -12.92 5.70 -12.39
N VAL A 158 -11.80 5.02 -12.17
CA VAL A 158 -11.35 3.89 -12.98
C VAL A 158 -11.52 2.61 -12.16
N PRO A 159 -12.39 1.66 -12.58
CA PRO A 159 -12.57 0.43 -11.85
C PRO A 159 -11.33 -0.48 -11.96
N PRO A 160 -11.02 -1.28 -10.94
CA PRO A 160 -9.97 -2.28 -11.02
C PRO A 160 -10.17 -3.23 -12.21
N PRO A 161 -9.07 -3.78 -12.79
CA PRO A 161 -9.14 -4.73 -13.88
C PRO A 161 -9.99 -5.96 -13.52
N LYS A 162 -10.67 -6.54 -14.52
CA LYS A 162 -11.54 -7.71 -14.32
C LYS A 162 -10.76 -8.95 -13.87
N ASN A 163 -9.54 -9.12 -14.35
CA ASN A 163 -8.66 -10.26 -14.06
C ASN A 163 -7.27 -9.74 -13.65
N PRO A 164 -7.13 -9.20 -12.43
CA PRO A 164 -5.85 -8.73 -11.92
C PRO A 164 -4.86 -9.88 -11.74
N ASP A 165 -3.58 -9.64 -12.01
CA ASP A 165 -2.52 -10.58 -11.64
C ASP A 165 -2.40 -10.62 -10.11
N ARG A 166 -2.48 -11.82 -9.52
CA ARG A 166 -2.44 -12.05 -8.06
C ARG A 166 -1.09 -12.56 -7.57
N ASN A 167 -0.06 -12.50 -8.41
CA ASN A 167 1.28 -12.94 -8.04
C ASN A 167 1.98 -11.95 -7.09
N PHE A 168 2.03 -12.30 -5.81
CA PHE A 168 2.73 -11.56 -4.75
C PHE A 168 4.21 -11.97 -4.60
N SER A 169 4.80 -12.66 -5.58
CA SER A 169 6.22 -13.03 -5.48
C SER A 169 7.09 -11.77 -5.46
N ARG A 170 7.98 -11.71 -4.47
CA ARG A 170 9.01 -10.68 -4.38
C ARG A 170 10.01 -10.84 -5.54
N PRO A 171 10.54 -9.73 -6.10
CA PRO A 171 11.62 -9.78 -7.08
C PRO A 171 12.90 -10.39 -6.53
#